data_AF-A0A972XEC7-F1
#
_entry.id   AF-A0A972XEC7-F1
#
_cell.length_a   1.000
_cell.length_b   1.000
_cell.length_c   1.000
_cell.angle_alpha   90.00
_cell.angle_beta   90.00
_cell.angle_gamma   90.00
#
_symmetry.space_group_name_H-M   'P 1'
#
loop_
_entity.id
_entity.type
_entity.pdbx_description
1 polymer ?
#
loop_
_entity_poly.entity_id
_entity_poly.type
_entity_poly.pdbx_seq_one_letter_code
_entity_poly.pdbx_strand_id
1 'polypeptide(L)'
;TASAMNGYILSDRATWLTFKNRGDLAILVQGDPKLFNQYGVMLVSSSKFPQIKKVEGQIFIDWLISREGQDTIASFKVGNEQLFFPNVKK
;
A
#
# COMPACT_ATOMS: atom_id res chain seq x y z
N THR A 1 17.03 -17.06 -8.97
CA THR A 1 15.80 -16.24 -8.90
C THR A 1 14.63 -17.10 -9.37
N ALA A 2 13.39 -16.80 -9.00
CA ALA A 2 12.23 -17.64 -9.39
C ALA A 2 12.16 -17.87 -10.91
N SER A 3 12.42 -16.84 -11.71
CA SER A 3 12.50 -16.94 -13.18
C SER A 3 13.60 -17.90 -13.69
N ALA A 4 14.77 -17.97 -13.05
CA ALA A 4 15.85 -18.86 -13.48
C ALA A 4 15.66 -20.33 -13.06
N MET A 5 14.76 -20.58 -12.10
CA MET A 5 14.53 -21.91 -11.51
C MET A 5 13.18 -22.51 -11.93
N ASN A 6 12.42 -21.84 -12.79
CA ASN A 6 11.01 -22.14 -13.07
C ASN A 6 10.19 -22.31 -11.78
N GLY A 7 10.42 -21.42 -10.81
CA GLY A 7 9.80 -21.45 -9.50
C GLY A 7 8.67 -20.44 -9.33
N TYR A 8 7.97 -20.55 -8.20
CA TYR A 8 6.93 -19.60 -7.77
C TYR A 8 7.54 -18.52 -6.88
N ILE A 9 6.89 -17.35 -6.86
CA ILE A 9 7.21 -16.24 -5.96
C ILE A 9 5.93 -15.56 -5.49
N LEU A 10 5.89 -15.16 -4.22
CA LEU A 10 4.89 -14.24 -3.70
C LEU A 10 5.49 -12.83 -3.74
N SER A 11 4.79 -11.89 -4.35
CA SER A 11 5.23 -10.50 -4.48
C SER A 11 4.03 -9.57 -4.36
N ASP A 12 4.25 -8.36 -3.85
CA ASP A 12 3.23 -7.31 -3.89
C ASP A 12 3.07 -6.75 -5.31
N ARG A 13 1.94 -6.08 -5.55
CA ARG A 13 1.58 -5.57 -6.87
C ARG A 13 2.49 -4.46 -7.38
N ALA A 14 2.99 -3.60 -6.49
CA ALA A 14 3.85 -2.49 -6.90
C ALA A 14 5.22 -3.00 -7.34
N THR A 15 5.80 -3.94 -6.59
CA THR A 15 7.04 -4.63 -6.98
C THR A 15 6.85 -5.38 -8.29
N TRP A 16 5.77 -6.14 -8.45
CA TRP A 16 5.46 -6.83 -9.70
C TRP A 16 5.43 -5.86 -10.88
N LEU A 17 4.65 -4.78 -10.79
CA LEU A 17 4.46 -3.82 -11.88
C LEU A 17 5.73 -3.05 -12.27
N THR A 18 6.60 -2.75 -11.31
CA THR A 18 7.86 -2.04 -11.56
C THR A 18 9.01 -2.97 -11.99
N PHE A 19 8.92 -4.26 -11.70
CA PHE A 19 9.92 -5.24 -12.09
C PHE A 19 9.85 -5.54 -13.60
N LYS A 20 10.85 -5.06 -14.35
CA LYS A 20 10.87 -5.12 -15.82
C LYS A 20 11.25 -6.50 -16.39
N ASN A 21 12.17 -7.22 -15.74
CA ASN A 21 12.69 -8.49 -16.26
C ASN A 21 12.01 -9.70 -15.60
N ARG A 22 10.78 -9.99 -16.03
CA ARG A 22 9.97 -11.07 -15.45
C ARG A 22 10.26 -12.45 -16.05
N GLY A 23 10.97 -12.52 -17.18
CA GLY A 23 11.06 -13.73 -17.98
C GLY A 23 9.64 -14.26 -18.29
N ASP A 24 9.43 -15.56 -18.09
CA ASP A 24 8.14 -16.22 -18.30
C ASP A 24 7.23 -16.21 -17.06
N LEU A 25 7.57 -15.47 -16.00
CA LEU A 25 6.71 -15.38 -14.83
C LEU A 25 5.38 -14.71 -15.22
N ALA A 26 4.28 -15.32 -14.77
CA ALA A 26 2.92 -14.81 -14.94
C ALA A 26 2.20 -14.72 -13.58
N ILE A 27 1.18 -13.86 -13.50
CA ILE A 27 0.29 -13.85 -12.32
C ILE A 27 -0.60 -15.09 -12.39
N LEU A 28 -0.44 -16.00 -11.43
CA LEU A 28 -1.27 -17.19 -11.32
C LEU A 28 -2.40 -17.04 -10.29
N VAL A 29 -2.19 -16.22 -9.25
CA VAL A 29 -3.16 -15.95 -8.18
C VAL A 29 -3.13 -14.48 -7.81
N GLN A 30 -4.30 -13.84 -7.71
CA GLN A 30 -4.48 -12.45 -7.27
C GLN A 30 -5.90 -12.23 -6.73
N GLY A 31 -6.10 -11.23 -5.88
CA GLY A 31 -7.42 -10.79 -5.42
C GLY A 31 -8.02 -11.59 -4.26
N ASP A 32 -7.37 -12.66 -3.79
CA ASP A 32 -7.81 -13.37 -2.58
C ASP A 32 -7.75 -12.43 -1.36
N PRO A 33 -8.81 -12.34 -0.53
CA PRO A 33 -8.82 -11.50 0.67
C PRO A 33 -7.65 -11.74 1.63
N LYS A 34 -7.10 -12.97 1.67
CA LYS A 34 -5.94 -13.32 2.49
C LYS A 34 -4.64 -12.67 2.02
N LEU A 35 -4.61 -12.21 0.76
CA LEU A 35 -3.48 -11.49 0.18
C LEU A 35 -3.61 -9.96 0.36
N PHE A 36 -4.66 -9.49 1.04
CA PHE A 36 -4.80 -8.06 1.35
C PHE A 36 -3.68 -7.62 2.30
N ASN A 37 -2.88 -6.66 1.87
CA ASN A 37 -1.87 -6.03 2.71
C ASN A 37 -2.40 -4.71 3.31
N GLN A 38 -2.92 -4.77 4.55
CA GLN A 38 -3.54 -3.61 5.20
C GLN A 38 -2.48 -2.63 5.72
N TYR A 39 -2.66 -1.35 5.38
CA TYR A 39 -1.88 -0.26 5.95
C TYR A 39 -2.61 0.38 7.12
N GLY A 40 -1.85 0.79 8.14
CA GLY A 40 -2.32 1.56 9.27
C GLY A 40 -1.42 2.76 9.53
N VAL A 41 -1.99 3.83 10.05
CA VAL A 41 -1.28 5.02 10.53
C VAL A 41 -1.48 5.15 12.03
N MET A 42 -0.45 5.56 12.76
CA MET A 42 -0.51 5.71 14.21
C MET A 42 0.17 6.99 14.65
N LEU A 43 -0.50 7.76 15.50
CA LEU A 43 0.10 8.92 16.14
C LEU A 43 1.00 8.48 17.29
N VAL A 44 2.25 8.95 17.27
CA VAL A 44 3.20 8.67 18.35
C VAL A 44 2.71 9.31 19.64
N SER A 45 2.84 8.58 20.76
CA SER A 45 2.35 9.06 22.05
C SER A 45 3.12 10.28 22.56
N SER A 46 2.43 11.41 22.73
CA SER A 46 2.98 12.63 23.32
C SER A 46 3.27 12.50 24.82
N SER A 47 2.65 11.54 25.52
CA SER A 47 2.96 11.30 26.93
C SER A 47 4.34 10.64 27.12
N LYS A 48 4.78 9.86 26.12
CA LYS A 48 6.12 9.25 26.10
C LYS A 48 7.16 10.15 25.44
N PHE A 49 6.74 10.94 24.44
CA PHE A 49 7.62 11.81 23.68
C PHE A 49 7.01 13.22 23.58
N PRO A 50 7.27 14.10 24.56
CA PRO A 50 6.62 15.42 24.63
C PRO A 50 6.95 16.35 23.45
N GLN A 51 8.10 16.14 22.80
CA GLN A 51 8.57 16.95 21.67
C GLN A 51 7.91 16.61 20.33
N ILE A 52 7.01 15.62 20.28
CA ILE A 52 6.38 15.22 19.03
C ILE A 52 5.40 16.28 18.54
N LYS A 53 5.35 16.44 17.21
CA LYS A 53 4.42 17.32 16.50
C LYS A 53 3.01 16.73 16.46
N LYS A 54 2.35 16.69 17.62
CA LYS A 54 1.07 15.98 17.81
C LYS A 54 -0.02 16.54 16.91
N VAL A 55 -0.11 17.86 16.83
CA VAL A 55 -1.15 18.56 16.07
C VAL A 55 -1.00 18.25 14.58
N GLU A 56 0.20 18.36 14.05
CA GLU A 56 0.51 18.10 12.65
C GLU A 56 0.34 16.62 12.30
N GLY A 57 0.73 15.71 13.20
CA GLY A 57 0.49 14.29 13.03
C GLY A 57 -0.99 13.94 12.99
N GLN A 58 -1.83 14.59 13.82
CA GLN A 58 -3.27 14.41 13.77
C GLN A 58 -3.87 14.98 12.49
N ILE A 59 -3.45 16.17 12.04
CA ILE A 59 -3.87 16.76 10.76
C ILE A 59 -3.60 15.80 9.60
N PHE A 60 -2.42 15.16 9.59
CA PHE A 60 -2.10 14.16 8.56
C PHE A 60 -3.03 12.95 8.63
N ILE A 61 -3.31 12.42 9.82
CA ILE A 61 -4.23 11.27 9.99
C ILE A 61 -5.64 11.65 9.52
N ASP A 62 -6.14 12.81 9.93
CA ASP A 62 -7.47 13.30 9.60
C ASP A 62 -7.61 13.49 8.08
N TRP A 63 -6.61 14.07 7.42
CA TRP A 63 -6.57 14.15 5.96
C TRP A 63 -6.54 12.76 5.33
N LEU A 64 -5.70 11.85 5.83
CA LEU A 64 -5.52 10.51 5.27
C LEU A 64 -6.83 9.71 5.27
N ILE A 65 -7.64 9.83 6.33
CA ILE A 65 -8.95 9.15 6.46
C ILE A 65 -10.12 9.95 5.86
N SER A 66 -9.91 11.20 5.48
CA SER A 66 -10.92 12.04 4.84
C SER A 66 -11.28 11.52 3.45
N ARG A 67 -12.40 12.00 2.90
CA ARG A 67 -12.78 11.71 1.52
C ARG A 67 -11.67 12.09 0.53
N GLU A 68 -11.06 13.25 0.71
CA GLU A 68 -9.99 13.73 -0.17
C GLU A 68 -8.75 12.83 -0.12
N GLY A 69 -8.34 12.40 1.07
CA GLY A 69 -7.22 11.47 1.24
C GLY A 69 -7.51 10.11 0.62
N GLN A 70 -8.71 9.56 0.84
CA GLN A 70 -9.11 8.29 0.25
C GLN A 70 -9.22 8.36 -1.28
N ASP A 71 -9.78 9.45 -1.84
CA ASP A 71 -9.84 9.69 -3.29
C ASP A 71 -8.43 9.84 -3.89
N THR A 72 -7.52 10.52 -3.18
CA THR A 72 -6.11 10.64 -3.57
C THR A 72 -5.44 9.27 -3.64
N ILE A 73 -5.63 8.42 -2.62
CA ILE A 73 -5.10 7.05 -2.60
C ILE A 73 -5.66 6.22 -3.76
N ALA A 74 -6.97 6.28 -4.01
CA ALA A 74 -7.62 5.56 -5.12
C ALA A 74 -7.11 6.01 -6.50
N SER A 75 -6.72 7.29 -6.62
CA SER A 75 -6.24 7.86 -7.88
C SER A 75 -4.79 7.47 -8.23
N PHE A 76 -4.03 6.94 -7.26
CA PHE A 76 -2.62 6.62 -7.48
C PHE A 76 -2.44 5.41 -8.41
N LYS A 77 -1.66 5.61 -9.47
CA LYS A 77 -1.41 4.61 -10.51
C LYS A 77 0.07 4.49 -10.84
N VAL A 78 0.47 3.27 -11.23
CA VAL A 78 1.74 3.01 -11.91
C VAL A 78 1.43 2.49 -13.30
N GLY A 79 1.82 3.24 -14.33
CA GLY A 79 1.27 3.05 -15.67
C GLY A 79 -0.24 3.30 -15.66
N ASN A 80 -1.02 2.32 -16.12
CA ASN A 80 -2.48 2.41 -16.16
C ASN A 80 -3.17 1.66 -15.00
N GLU A 81 -2.40 1.06 -14.10
CA GLU A 81 -2.90 0.19 -13.03
C GLU A 81 -3.07 0.95 -11.71
N GLN A 82 -4.25 0.85 -11.09
CA GLN A 82 -4.48 1.31 -9.73
C GLN A 82 -3.78 0.37 -8.74
N LEU A 83 -3.00 0.95 -7.83
CA LEU A 83 -2.20 0.18 -6.87
C LEU A 83 -2.85 0.00 -5.52
N PHE A 84 -3.55 1.02 -5.03
CA PHE A 84 -4.09 1.05 -3.68
C PHE A 84 -5.61 1.17 -3.70
N PHE A 85 -6.25 0.42 -2.80
CA PHE A 85 -7.70 0.33 -2.67
C PHE A 85 -8.07 0.83 -1.28
N PRO A 86 -8.53 2.10 -1.14
CA PRO A 86 -8.90 2.66 0.15
C PRO A 86 -10.06 1.88 0.79
N ASN A 87 -10.01 1.71 2.11
CA ASN A 87 -11.00 0.91 2.85
C ASN A 87 -11.37 1.50 4.21
N VAL A 88 -11.14 2.80 4.42
CA VAL A 88 -11.63 3.50 5.60
C VAL A 88 -13.15 3.44 5.61
N LYS A 89 -13.71 2.92 6.70
CA LYS A 89 -15.16 2.95 6.94
C LYS A 89 -15.53 4.33 7.46
N LYS A 90 -16.63 4.89 6.95
CA LYS A 90 -17.24 6.11 7.50
C LYS A 90 -17.67 5.88 8.94
#